data_AF-A0A9X3KJL2-F1
#
_entry.id   AF-A0A9X3KJL2-F1
#
_cell.length_a   1.000
_cell.length_b   1.000
_cell.length_c   1.000
_cell.angle_alpha   90.00
_cell.angle_beta   90.00
_cell.angle_gamma   90.00
#
_symmetry.space_group_name_H-M   'P 1'
#
loop_
_entity.id
_entity.type
_entity.pdbx_description
1 polymer ?
#
loop_
_entity_poly.entity_id
_entity_poly.type
_entity_poly.pdbx_seq_one_letter_code
_entity_poly.pdbx_strand_id
1 'polypeptide(L)'
;MAAPPFEKSVFINCPFDEEFSPILQAVAFCVVYLGFSPRLAPENSDNAAARLDRIIELIKSSKFAIHDLSRCKSTKINQYSRMNMPFELGIDYACRYFGEGKLQQKVVLVLEQQRFDYQKSLSDISGWDIESHSGDYEKAVKRVRNWLVSQAGAEKIGPSKILGEYAAFQEWYWERELAAGSSESDIKEYPTVEVVQAMHEWMRVGDE
;
A
#
# COMPACT_ATOMS: atom_id res chain seq x y z
N MET A 1 13.69 -7.63 13.21
CA MET A 1 14.23 -6.29 12.86
C MET A 1 13.52 -5.25 13.72
N ALA A 2 14.21 -4.16 14.08
CA ALA A 2 13.53 -3.03 14.73
C ALA A 2 12.46 -2.44 13.82
N ALA A 3 11.38 -1.90 14.37
CA ALA A 3 10.36 -1.23 13.57
C ALA A 3 10.99 -0.05 12.79
N PRO A 4 10.62 0.16 11.52
CA PRO A 4 11.19 1.24 10.73
C PRO A 4 10.83 2.60 11.34
N PRO A 5 11.68 3.64 11.16
CA PRO A 5 11.40 4.99 11.64
C PRO A 5 10.03 5.50 11.15
N PHE A 6 9.40 6.37 11.94
CA PHE A 6 8.09 6.94 11.63
C PHE A 6 8.10 7.65 10.27
N GLU A 7 9.16 8.41 10.01
CA GLU A 7 9.42 9.21 8.82
C GLU A 7 9.73 8.38 7.57
N LYS A 8 9.95 7.07 7.74
CA LYS A 8 10.16 6.12 6.63
C LYS A 8 8.99 5.15 6.47
N SER A 9 8.07 5.10 7.42
CA SER A 9 6.96 4.16 7.42
C SER A 9 5.78 4.67 6.59
N VAL A 10 5.29 3.82 5.69
CA VAL A 10 4.10 4.05 4.86
C VAL A 10 3.05 2.99 5.21
N PHE A 11 1.96 3.40 5.86
CA PHE A 11 0.80 2.52 6.06
C PHE A 11 0.09 2.31 4.72
N ILE A 12 -0.13 1.05 4.33
CA ILE A 12 -0.82 0.72 3.09
C ILE A 12 -2.13 0.03 3.42
N ASN A 13 -3.22 0.77 3.21
CA ASN A 13 -4.60 0.33 3.37
C ASN A 13 -5.22 0.14 1.99
N CYS A 14 -4.95 -1.03 1.40
CA CYS A 14 -5.43 -1.42 0.08
C CYS A 14 -6.20 -2.75 0.15
N PRO A 15 -7.04 -3.04 -0.85
CA PRO A 15 -7.64 -4.37 -1.01
C PRO A 15 -6.59 -5.49 -1.11
N PHE A 16 -6.90 -6.65 -0.54
CA PHE A 16 -6.06 -7.86 -0.57
C PHE A 16 -6.64 -8.95 -1.50
N ASP A 17 -7.67 -8.64 -2.29
CA ASP A 17 -8.22 -9.58 -3.27
C ASP A 17 -7.24 -9.86 -4.42
N GLU A 18 -7.33 -11.05 -5.01
CA GLU A 18 -6.44 -11.52 -6.08
C GLU A 18 -6.37 -10.55 -7.26
N GLU A 19 -7.51 -9.97 -7.65
CA GLU A 19 -7.56 -9.00 -8.75
C GLU A 19 -6.79 -7.70 -8.45
N PHE A 20 -6.72 -7.30 -7.17
CA PHE A 20 -5.99 -6.10 -6.74
C PHE A 20 -4.51 -6.39 -6.42
N SER A 21 -4.15 -7.65 -6.16
CA SER A 21 -2.79 -8.05 -5.79
C SER A 21 -1.68 -7.47 -6.69
N PRO A 22 -1.80 -7.45 -8.03
CA PRO A 22 -0.77 -6.85 -8.89
C PRO A 22 -0.53 -5.35 -8.62
N ILE A 23 -1.58 -4.60 -8.29
CA ILE A 23 -1.49 -3.17 -7.96
C ILE A 23 -0.84 -3.00 -6.58
N LEU A 24 -1.27 -3.79 -5.59
CA LEU A 24 -0.72 -3.74 -4.24
C LEU A 24 0.78 -4.06 -4.24
N GLN A 25 1.21 -5.11 -4.97
CA GLN A 25 2.62 -5.48 -5.09
C GLN A 25 3.44 -4.38 -5.77
N ALA A 26 2.97 -3.82 -6.89
CA ALA A 26 3.69 -2.76 -7.59
C ALA A 26 3.80 -1.47 -6.74
N VAL A 27 2.75 -1.11 -6.00
CA VAL A 27 2.75 0.01 -5.07
C VAL A 27 3.72 -0.24 -3.92
N ALA A 28 3.70 -1.43 -3.31
CA ALA A 28 4.63 -1.79 -2.25
C ALA A 28 6.09 -1.75 -2.74
N PHE A 29 6.36 -2.27 -3.93
CA PHE A 29 7.68 -2.20 -4.54
C PHE A 29 8.14 -0.75 -4.74
N CYS A 30 7.28 0.11 -5.29
CA CYS A 30 7.59 1.54 -5.44
C CYS A 30 7.97 2.21 -4.11
N VAL A 31 7.24 1.88 -3.03
CA VAL A 31 7.55 2.36 -1.67
C VAL A 31 8.92 1.87 -1.21
N VAL A 32 9.20 0.57 -1.34
CA VAL A 32 10.49 -0.03 -0.96
C VAL A 32 11.64 0.58 -1.76
N TYR A 33 11.48 0.64 -3.08
CA TYR A 33 12.50 1.12 -4.03
C TYR A 33 12.87 2.59 -3.81
N LEU A 34 11.91 3.42 -3.36
CA LEU A 34 12.17 4.82 -3.00
C LEU A 34 12.72 5.00 -1.57
N GLY A 35 13.11 3.91 -0.90
CA GLY A 35 13.76 3.93 0.41
C GLY A 35 12.81 4.19 1.58
N PHE A 36 11.55 3.76 1.44
CA PHE A 36 10.53 3.75 2.49
C PHE A 36 10.19 2.30 2.90
N SER A 37 9.42 2.15 3.97
CA SER A 37 9.03 0.86 4.51
C SER A 37 7.51 0.71 4.45
N PRO A 38 6.97 -0.15 3.56
CA PRO A 38 5.54 -0.44 3.54
C PRO A 38 5.11 -1.18 4.82
N ARG A 39 3.95 -0.81 5.35
CA ARG A 39 3.37 -1.36 6.58
C ARG A 39 1.96 -1.83 6.25
N LEU A 40 1.81 -3.15 6.09
CA LEU A 40 0.56 -3.82 5.71
C LEU A 40 -0.04 -4.55 6.91
N ALA A 41 -1.36 -4.49 7.06
CA ALA A 41 -2.09 -5.34 8.00
C ALA A 41 -2.52 -6.64 7.28
N PRO A 42 -2.07 -7.84 7.70
CA PRO A 42 -2.55 -9.09 7.10
C PRO A 42 -4.06 -9.27 7.33
N GLU A 43 -4.77 -9.89 6.39
CA GLU A 43 -6.19 -10.20 6.60
C GLU A 43 -6.41 -11.20 7.75
N ASN A 44 -5.49 -12.14 7.98
CA ASN A 44 -5.66 -13.27 8.92
C ASN A 44 -4.49 -13.41 9.91
N SER A 45 -4.10 -12.35 10.61
CA SER A 45 -3.18 -12.50 11.74
C SER A 45 -4.00 -12.71 13.02
N ASP A 46 -3.85 -13.88 13.64
CA ASP A 46 -4.16 -14.24 15.04
C ASP A 46 -5.16 -13.34 15.81
N ASN A 47 -6.36 -13.87 16.10
CA ASN A 47 -7.47 -13.20 16.80
C ASN A 47 -7.20 -12.89 18.28
N ALA A 48 -6.03 -13.21 18.82
CA ALA A 48 -5.66 -12.94 20.22
C ALA A 48 -5.55 -11.43 20.56
N ALA A 49 -5.32 -10.57 19.57
CA ALA A 49 -5.44 -9.11 19.69
C ALA A 49 -6.51 -8.61 18.71
N ALA A 50 -7.32 -7.63 19.11
CA ALA A 50 -8.32 -7.07 18.21
C ALA A 50 -7.61 -6.49 16.98
N ARG A 51 -7.96 -6.98 15.77
CA ARG A 51 -7.38 -6.55 14.48
C ARG A 51 -7.27 -5.03 14.36
N LEU A 52 -8.27 -4.32 14.88
CA LEU A 52 -8.33 -2.87 14.90
C LEU A 52 -7.15 -2.23 15.66
N ASP A 53 -6.75 -2.78 16.80
CA ASP A 53 -5.64 -2.24 17.59
C ASP A 53 -4.33 -2.31 16.80
N ARG A 54 -4.12 -3.39 16.05
CA ARG A 54 -2.95 -3.52 15.16
C ARG A 54 -2.97 -2.47 14.06
N ILE A 55 -4.13 -2.24 13.43
CA ILE A 55 -4.28 -1.20 12.40
C ILE A 55 -3.99 0.18 13.00
N ILE A 56 -4.51 0.48 14.19
CA ILE A 56 -4.26 1.73 14.91
C ILE A 56 -2.76 1.91 15.19
N GLU A 57 -2.06 0.86 15.61
CA GLU A 57 -0.61 0.93 15.84
C GLU A 57 0.18 1.11 14.54
N LEU A 58 -0.24 0.49 13.42
CA LEU A 58 0.36 0.74 12.11
C LEU A 58 0.16 2.21 11.67
N ILE A 59 -1.04 2.75 11.85
CA ILE A 59 -1.38 4.15 11.56
C ILE A 59 -0.53 5.10 12.40
N LYS A 60 -0.46 4.90 13.72
CA LYS A 60 0.29 5.75 14.67
C LYS A 60 1.81 5.68 14.45
N SER A 61 2.30 4.54 13.97
CA SER A 61 3.73 4.34 13.70
C SER A 61 4.15 4.72 12.28
N SER A 62 3.24 5.25 11.44
CA SER A 62 3.54 5.63 10.06
C SER A 62 3.26 7.11 9.78
N LYS A 63 4.28 7.84 9.29
CA LYS A 63 4.12 9.23 8.85
C LYS A 63 3.29 9.32 7.58
N PHE A 64 3.48 8.36 6.68
CA PHE A 64 2.84 8.34 5.38
C PHE A 64 1.75 7.27 5.37
N ALA A 65 0.68 7.50 4.63
CA ALA A 65 -0.35 6.50 4.40
C ALA A 65 -0.87 6.54 2.96
N ILE A 66 -1.17 5.37 2.41
CA ILE A 66 -1.81 5.18 1.12
C ILE A 66 -3.10 4.40 1.39
N HIS A 67 -4.24 5.00 1.06
CA HIS A 67 -5.55 4.36 1.18
C HIS A 67 -6.17 4.20 -0.20
N ASP A 68 -6.57 2.99 -0.56
CA ASP A 68 -7.27 2.72 -1.79
C ASP A 68 -8.75 2.39 -1.54
N LEU A 69 -9.63 3.18 -2.14
CA LEU A 69 -11.08 3.08 -1.93
C LEU A 69 -11.81 2.32 -3.06
N SER A 70 -11.07 1.67 -3.97
CA SER A 70 -11.62 1.06 -5.21
C SER A 70 -12.71 0.02 -4.96
N ARG A 71 -12.67 -0.67 -3.82
CA ARG A 71 -13.62 -1.74 -3.45
C ARG A 71 -14.79 -1.27 -2.58
N CYS A 72 -14.94 0.03 -2.35
CA CYS A 72 -16.07 0.60 -1.59
C CYS A 72 -17.35 0.68 -2.43
N LYS A 73 -17.73 -0.42 -3.07
CA LYS A 73 -18.83 -0.49 -4.03
C LYS A 73 -19.61 -1.79 -3.86
N SER A 74 -20.93 -1.69 -4.01
CA SER A 74 -21.80 -2.84 -4.18
C SER A 74 -21.92 -3.16 -5.67
N THR A 75 -21.76 -4.42 -6.05
CA THR A 75 -21.84 -4.86 -7.46
C THR A 75 -23.23 -5.37 -7.84
N LYS A 76 -24.11 -5.61 -6.86
CA LYS A 76 -25.47 -6.13 -7.03
C LYS A 76 -26.46 -5.42 -6.11
N ILE A 77 -27.72 -5.35 -6.54
CA ILE A 77 -28.83 -4.91 -5.68
C ILE A 77 -28.85 -5.80 -4.41
N ASN A 78 -29.03 -5.18 -3.25
CA ASN A 78 -28.99 -5.82 -1.92
C ASN A 78 -27.63 -6.44 -1.51
N GLN A 79 -26.55 -6.12 -2.22
CA GLN A 79 -25.20 -6.43 -1.75
C GLN A 79 -24.68 -5.28 -0.89
N TYR A 80 -24.06 -5.59 0.24
CA TYR A 80 -23.34 -4.61 1.06
C TYR A 80 -21.96 -4.34 0.48
N SER A 81 -21.54 -3.07 0.47
CA SER A 81 -20.16 -2.67 0.16
C SER A 81 -19.26 -2.93 1.37
N ARG A 82 -17.98 -3.30 1.13
CA ARG A 82 -17.00 -3.33 2.22
C ARG A 82 -16.67 -1.89 2.64
N MET A 83 -16.75 -1.62 3.94
CA MET A 83 -16.51 -0.28 4.52
C MET A 83 -15.24 -0.21 5.38
N ASN A 84 -14.43 -1.26 5.39
CA ASN A 84 -13.21 -1.29 6.21
C ASN A 84 -12.18 -0.24 5.75
N MET A 85 -11.86 -0.21 4.45
CA MET A 85 -10.92 0.77 3.88
C MET A 85 -11.30 2.24 4.21
N PRO A 86 -12.57 2.69 4.05
CA PRO A 86 -12.95 4.06 4.37
C PRO A 86 -13.02 4.31 5.88
N PHE A 87 -13.33 3.29 6.69
CA PHE A 87 -13.27 3.38 8.15
C PHE A 87 -11.81 3.58 8.63
N GLU A 88 -10.87 2.80 8.10
CA GLU A 88 -9.44 2.91 8.40
C GLU A 88 -8.85 4.25 7.93
N LEU A 89 -9.31 4.77 6.77
CA LEU A 89 -9.00 6.14 6.33
C LEU A 89 -9.51 7.20 7.32
N GLY A 90 -10.73 7.05 7.83
CA GLY A 90 -11.28 7.93 8.85
C GLY A 90 -10.44 7.96 10.14
N ILE A 91 -9.94 6.78 10.56
CA ILE A 91 -9.03 6.67 11.71
C ILE A 91 -7.70 7.38 11.44
N ASP A 92 -7.09 7.18 10.26
CA ASP A 92 -5.82 7.83 9.92
C ASP A 92 -5.97 9.37 9.87
N TYR A 93 -7.05 9.86 9.24
CA TYR A 93 -7.41 11.27 9.24
C TYR A 93 -7.59 11.82 10.66
N ALA A 94 -8.36 11.14 11.50
CA ALA A 94 -8.56 11.54 12.90
C ALA A 94 -7.25 11.51 13.69
N CYS A 95 -6.38 10.53 13.45
CA CYS A 95 -5.06 10.42 14.06
C CYS A 95 -4.19 11.64 13.71
N ARG A 96 -4.24 12.13 12.48
CA ARG A 96 -3.58 13.37 12.08
C ARG A 96 -4.20 14.60 12.73
N TYR A 97 -5.54 14.69 12.72
CA TYR A 97 -6.27 15.90 13.10
C TYR A 97 -6.31 16.13 14.62
N PHE A 98 -6.55 15.07 15.39
CA PHE A 98 -6.65 15.11 16.85
C PHE A 98 -5.39 14.64 17.57
N GLY A 99 -4.42 14.05 16.86
CA GLY A 99 -3.17 13.60 17.44
C GLY A 99 -2.24 14.76 17.81
N GLU A 100 -1.19 14.42 18.57
CA GLU A 100 -0.18 15.37 19.03
C GLU A 100 1.21 15.04 18.44
N GLY A 101 2.10 16.03 18.49
CA GLY A 101 3.51 15.88 18.08
C GLY A 101 3.66 15.41 16.63
N LYS A 102 4.37 14.29 16.43
CA LYS A 102 4.65 13.75 15.09
C LYS A 102 3.40 13.32 14.32
N LEU A 103 2.29 13.02 15.00
CA LEU A 103 1.05 12.57 14.34
C LEU A 103 0.41 13.68 13.49
N GLN A 104 0.56 14.94 13.88
CA GLN A 104 0.07 16.10 13.10
C GLN A 104 0.79 16.25 11.75
N GLN A 105 1.97 15.63 11.61
CA GLN A 105 2.77 15.63 10.40
C GLN A 105 2.41 14.51 9.43
N LYS A 106 1.39 13.68 9.75
CA LYS A 106 0.97 12.59 8.88
C LYS A 106 0.49 13.13 7.53
N VAL A 107 0.84 12.42 6.47
CA VAL A 107 0.43 12.77 5.09
C VAL A 107 -0.21 11.54 4.45
N VAL A 108 -1.36 11.76 3.82
CA VAL A 108 -2.21 10.70 3.27
C VAL A 108 -2.34 10.89 1.76
N LEU A 109 -2.18 9.80 1.01
CA LEU A 109 -2.59 9.66 -0.38
C LEU A 109 -3.86 8.82 -0.41
N VAL A 110 -4.85 9.27 -1.17
CA VAL A 110 -6.06 8.49 -1.45
C VAL A 110 -6.05 8.11 -2.92
N LEU A 111 -6.21 6.82 -3.19
CA LEU A 111 -6.28 6.23 -4.52
C LEU A 111 -7.69 5.68 -4.79
N GLU A 112 -8.09 5.69 -6.06
CA GLU A 112 -9.22 4.90 -6.52
C GLU A 112 -9.04 4.39 -7.96
N GLN A 113 -9.82 3.38 -8.32
CA GLN A 113 -9.87 2.85 -9.69
C GLN A 113 -10.60 3.82 -10.64
N GLN A 114 -11.78 4.28 -10.22
CA GLN A 114 -12.64 5.32 -10.81
C GLN A 114 -11.98 6.71 -10.96
N ARG A 115 -12.70 7.69 -11.52
CA ARG A 115 -12.64 9.06 -11.04
C ARG A 115 -14.02 9.37 -10.48
N PHE A 116 -14.06 10.06 -9.34
CA PHE A 116 -15.29 10.51 -8.66
C PHE A 116 -16.20 9.39 -8.14
N ASP A 117 -15.73 8.15 -8.06
CA ASP A 117 -16.55 7.08 -7.47
C ASP A 117 -16.73 7.25 -5.96
N TYR A 118 -15.73 7.79 -5.26
CA TYR A 118 -15.82 8.14 -3.84
C TYR A 118 -16.98 9.11 -3.53
N GLN A 119 -17.35 10.02 -4.45
CA GLN A 119 -18.42 11.00 -4.20
C GLN A 119 -19.78 10.34 -3.96
N LYS A 120 -19.94 9.09 -4.38
CA LYS A 120 -21.16 8.31 -4.19
C LYS A 120 -21.31 7.74 -2.78
N SER A 121 -20.22 7.62 -2.01
CA SER A 121 -20.21 6.95 -0.70
C SER A 121 -19.50 7.72 0.42
N LEU A 122 -18.62 8.67 0.09
CA LEU A 122 -17.86 9.53 1.00
C LEU A 122 -17.79 10.95 0.44
N SER A 123 -18.89 11.68 0.47
CA SER A 123 -18.94 13.05 -0.08
C SER A 123 -18.13 14.06 0.73
N ASP A 124 -17.90 13.84 2.01
CA ASP A 124 -17.25 14.82 2.90
C ASP A 124 -15.76 15.03 2.59
N ILE A 125 -15.12 14.09 1.89
CA ILE A 125 -13.75 14.25 1.38
C ILE A 125 -13.71 14.95 0.00
N SER A 126 -14.83 15.53 -0.45
CA SER A 126 -14.88 16.38 -1.64
C SER A 126 -13.96 17.59 -1.44
N GLY A 127 -12.92 17.67 -2.27
CA GLY A 127 -11.85 18.67 -2.14
C GLY A 127 -10.49 18.07 -1.78
N TRP A 128 -10.45 16.77 -1.47
CA TRP A 128 -9.19 16.03 -1.42
C TRP A 128 -8.70 15.73 -2.84
N ASP A 129 -7.39 15.74 -3.03
CA ASP A 129 -6.77 15.37 -4.30
C ASP A 129 -6.67 13.84 -4.39
N ILE A 130 -7.76 13.21 -4.84
CA ILE A 130 -7.87 11.76 -4.98
C ILE A 130 -7.35 11.34 -6.35
N GLU A 131 -6.37 10.45 -6.34
CA GLU A 131 -5.64 10.05 -7.52
C GLU A 131 -6.19 8.74 -8.10
N SER A 132 -6.51 8.76 -9.39
CA SER A 132 -7.09 7.60 -10.08
C SER A 132 -6.02 6.74 -10.76
N HIS A 133 -6.11 5.42 -10.61
CA HIS A 133 -5.20 4.46 -11.27
C HIS A 133 -5.86 3.59 -12.36
N SER A 134 -7.19 3.66 -12.58
CA SER A 134 -7.89 2.93 -13.65
C SER A 134 -7.75 1.39 -13.61
N GLY A 135 -7.35 0.81 -12.47
CA GLY A 135 -7.09 -0.63 -12.36
C GLY A 135 -5.75 -1.05 -12.98
N ASP A 136 -4.86 -0.09 -13.22
CA ASP A 136 -3.57 -0.28 -13.87
C ASP A 136 -2.44 -0.03 -12.86
N TYR A 137 -1.59 -1.03 -12.67
CA TYR A 137 -0.50 -0.97 -11.68
C TYR A 137 0.58 0.05 -12.07
N GLU A 138 0.85 0.27 -13.36
CA GLU A 138 1.81 1.28 -13.79
C GLU A 138 1.32 2.69 -13.46
N LYS A 139 0.02 2.93 -13.66
CA LYS A 139 -0.61 4.20 -13.26
C LYS A 139 -0.55 4.37 -11.76
N ALA A 140 -0.86 3.33 -10.98
CA ALA A 140 -0.74 3.38 -9.52
C ALA A 140 0.69 3.73 -9.07
N VAL A 141 1.71 3.08 -9.64
CA VAL A 141 3.14 3.40 -9.39
C VAL A 141 3.45 4.85 -9.72
N LYS A 142 2.98 5.37 -10.86
CA LYS A 142 3.17 6.79 -11.24
C LYS A 142 2.56 7.74 -10.21
N ARG A 143 1.35 7.46 -9.69
CA ARG A 143 0.69 8.27 -8.64
C ARG A 143 1.47 8.25 -7.34
N VAL A 144 1.77 7.05 -6.84
CA VAL A 144 2.50 6.85 -5.57
C VAL A 144 3.88 7.47 -5.63
N ARG A 145 4.63 7.25 -6.72
CA ARG A 145 5.95 7.86 -6.92
C ARG A 145 5.87 9.38 -6.86
N ASN A 146 4.96 10.01 -7.60
CA ASN A 146 4.87 11.46 -7.66
C ASN A 146 4.48 12.06 -6.30
N TRP A 147 3.57 11.38 -5.60
CA TRP A 147 3.20 11.74 -4.24
C TRP A 147 4.39 11.63 -3.26
N LEU A 148 5.13 10.51 -3.24
CA LEU A 148 6.31 10.35 -2.37
C LEU A 148 7.40 11.38 -2.66
N VAL A 149 7.65 11.69 -3.94
CA VAL A 149 8.61 12.74 -4.31
C VAL A 149 8.18 14.11 -3.80
N SER A 150 6.89 14.45 -3.95
CA SER A 150 6.38 15.78 -3.56
C SER A 150 6.19 15.96 -2.05
N GLN A 151 5.72 14.92 -1.35
CA GLN A 151 5.32 15.00 0.05
C GLN A 151 6.38 14.44 1.02
N ALA A 152 7.18 13.47 0.57
CA ALA A 152 8.12 12.74 1.41
C ALA A 152 9.60 13.03 1.08
N GLY A 153 9.87 13.88 0.09
CA GLY A 153 11.24 14.21 -0.33
C GLY A 153 11.99 13.01 -0.90
N ALA A 154 11.27 12.03 -1.46
CA ALA A 154 11.88 10.88 -2.12
C ALA A 154 12.78 11.30 -3.28
N GLU A 155 13.77 10.45 -3.61
CA GLU A 155 14.61 10.69 -4.78
C GLU A 155 13.77 10.77 -6.05
N LYS A 156 14.13 11.68 -6.96
CA LYS A 156 13.37 11.98 -8.19
C LYS A 156 13.58 10.92 -9.28
N ILE A 157 13.56 9.64 -8.94
CA ILE A 157 13.67 8.51 -9.87
C ILE A 157 12.48 8.48 -10.82
N GLY A 158 12.68 8.30 -12.12
CA GLY A 158 11.59 8.24 -13.11
C GLY A 158 10.73 6.97 -12.98
N PRO A 159 9.41 7.03 -13.23
CA PRO A 159 8.52 5.87 -13.08
C PRO A 159 8.92 4.69 -13.98
N SER A 160 9.44 4.95 -15.19
CA SER A 160 9.92 3.89 -16.08
C SER A 160 11.09 3.10 -15.49
N LYS A 161 11.98 3.74 -14.72
CA LYS A 161 13.06 3.05 -14.02
C LYS A 161 12.48 2.15 -12.92
N ILE A 162 11.60 2.69 -12.07
CA ILE A 162 10.94 1.90 -11.01
C ILE A 162 10.21 0.68 -11.58
N LEU A 163 9.49 0.84 -12.70
CA LEU A 163 8.78 -0.26 -13.35
C LEU A 163 9.73 -1.30 -13.96
N GLY A 164 10.85 -0.89 -14.54
CA GLY A 164 11.88 -1.82 -15.03
C GLY A 164 12.51 -2.64 -13.89
N GLU A 165 12.79 -1.98 -12.78
CA GLU A 165 13.34 -2.63 -11.57
C GLU A 165 12.31 -3.54 -10.91
N TYR A 166 11.02 -3.18 -10.98
CA TYR A 166 9.94 -4.05 -10.53
C TYR A 166 9.87 -5.33 -11.36
N ALA A 167 10.00 -5.23 -12.69
CA ALA A 167 10.05 -6.40 -13.56
C ALA A 167 11.28 -7.29 -13.24
N ALA A 168 12.45 -6.69 -13.06
CA ALA A 168 13.67 -7.41 -12.66
C ALA A 168 13.52 -8.10 -11.30
N PHE A 169 12.89 -7.44 -10.32
CA PHE A 169 12.55 -8.05 -9.04
C PHE A 169 11.60 -9.24 -9.20
N GLN A 170 10.58 -9.14 -10.05
CA GLN A 170 9.63 -10.24 -10.27
C GLN A 170 10.32 -11.46 -10.88
N GLU A 171 11.23 -11.26 -11.84
CA GLU A 171 12.06 -12.33 -12.41
C GLU A 171 12.95 -12.98 -11.34
N TRP A 172 13.69 -12.16 -10.58
CA TRP A 172 14.55 -12.64 -9.49
C TRP A 172 13.77 -13.40 -8.42
N TYR A 173 12.61 -12.87 -8.00
CA TYR A 173 11.77 -13.50 -7.00
C TYR A 173 11.29 -14.88 -7.47
N TRP A 174 10.86 -14.97 -8.73
CA TRP A 174 10.42 -16.22 -9.32
C TRP A 174 11.53 -17.28 -9.32
N GLU A 175 12.73 -16.92 -9.79
CA GLU A 175 13.88 -17.83 -9.82
C GLU A 175 14.30 -18.27 -8.42
N ARG A 176 14.30 -17.34 -7.46
CA ARG A 176 14.63 -17.60 -6.06
C ARG A 176 13.68 -18.63 -5.43
N GLU A 177 12.37 -18.44 -5.59
CA GLU A 177 11.39 -19.36 -5.01
C GLU A 177 11.44 -20.74 -5.67
N LEU A 178 11.61 -20.82 -7.00
CA LEU A 178 11.82 -22.09 -7.69
C LEU A 178 13.07 -22.82 -7.17
N ALA A 179 14.17 -22.09 -6.97
CA ALA A 179 15.41 -22.64 -6.42
C ALA A 179 15.26 -23.10 -4.95
N ALA A 180 14.36 -22.47 -4.20
CA ALA A 180 13.99 -22.86 -2.84
C ALA A 180 13.06 -24.08 -2.78
N GLY A 181 12.57 -24.56 -3.94
CA GLY A 181 11.76 -25.78 -4.07
C GLY A 181 10.26 -25.54 -4.27
N SER A 182 9.84 -24.30 -4.47
CA SER A 182 8.44 -23.94 -4.70
C SER A 182 8.01 -24.29 -6.13
N SER A 183 6.74 -24.63 -6.32
CA SER A 183 6.13 -24.75 -7.65
C SER A 183 5.60 -23.40 -8.15
N GLU A 184 5.36 -23.29 -9.46
CA GLU A 184 4.75 -22.06 -10.03
C GLU A 184 3.37 -21.74 -9.45
N SER A 185 2.61 -22.76 -9.04
CA SER A 185 1.33 -22.55 -8.34
C SER A 185 1.54 -21.99 -6.95
N ASP A 186 2.54 -22.49 -6.20
CA ASP A 186 2.83 -22.00 -4.85
C ASP A 186 3.18 -20.51 -4.89
N ILE A 187 4.05 -20.10 -5.82
CA ILE A 187 4.51 -18.71 -5.93
C ILE A 187 3.36 -17.74 -6.20
N LYS A 188 2.34 -18.16 -6.96
CA LYS A 188 1.15 -17.34 -7.25
C LYS A 188 0.21 -17.19 -6.05
N GLU A 189 0.25 -18.15 -5.12
CA GLU A 189 -0.59 -18.16 -3.92
C GLU A 189 0.07 -17.48 -2.72
N TYR A 190 1.37 -17.16 -2.80
CA TYR A 190 2.09 -16.52 -1.71
C TYR A 190 1.50 -15.16 -1.32
N PRO A 191 1.33 -14.90 -0.02
CA PRO A 191 0.74 -13.67 0.45
C PRO A 191 1.65 -12.48 0.13
N THR A 192 1.07 -11.34 -0.21
CA THR A 192 1.82 -10.12 -0.55
C THR A 192 2.82 -9.69 0.52
N VAL A 193 2.59 -10.03 1.79
CA VAL A 193 3.52 -9.75 2.89
C VAL A 193 4.86 -10.47 2.70
N GLU A 194 4.87 -11.70 2.18
CA GLU A 194 6.10 -12.44 1.87
C GLU A 194 6.82 -11.81 0.68
N VAL A 195 6.08 -11.44 -0.36
CA VAL A 195 6.64 -10.71 -1.51
C VAL A 195 7.30 -9.40 -1.08
N VAL A 196 6.69 -8.63 -0.16
CA VAL A 196 7.29 -7.40 0.39
C VAL A 196 8.59 -7.66 1.16
N GLN A 197 8.69 -8.76 1.91
CA GLN A 197 9.94 -9.14 2.57
C GLN A 197 11.03 -9.45 1.54
N ALA A 198 10.66 -10.14 0.47
CA ALA A 198 11.55 -10.42 -0.66
C ALA A 198 12.04 -9.13 -1.34
N MET A 199 11.20 -8.10 -1.48
CA MET A 199 11.61 -6.80 -2.02
C MET A 199 12.74 -6.18 -1.19
N HIS A 200 12.64 -6.23 0.14
CA HIS A 200 13.69 -5.73 1.03
C HIS A 200 14.97 -6.58 1.00
N GLU A 201 14.88 -7.87 0.69
CA GLU A 201 16.05 -8.72 0.45
C GLU A 201 16.74 -8.36 -0.85
N TRP A 202 15.96 -8.23 -1.93
CA TRP A 202 16.46 -7.86 -3.24
C TRP A 202 17.21 -6.52 -3.23
N MET A 203 16.66 -5.51 -2.56
CA MET A 203 17.34 -4.21 -2.39
C MET A 203 18.69 -4.32 -1.66
N ARG A 204 18.84 -5.26 -0.73
CA ARG A 204 20.11 -5.47 -0.01
C ARG A 204 21.15 -6.19 -0.86
N VAL A 205 20.73 -7.10 -1.73
CA VAL A 205 21.63 -7.82 -2.64
C VAL A 205 22.17 -6.89 -3.73
N GLY A 206 21.37 -5.93 -4.20
CA GLY A 206 21.80 -4.96 -5.22
C GLY A 206 22.74 -3.86 -4.71
N ASP A 207 22.89 -3.72 -3.39
CA ASP A 207 23.79 -2.75 -2.74
C ASP A 207 25.20 -3.33 -2.45
N GLU A 208 25.42 -4.63 -2.67
CA GLU A 208 26.72 -5.34 -2.54
C GLU A 208 27.44 -5.49 -3.89
#